data_AF-A0A524NST2-F1
#
_entry.id   AF-A0A524NST2-F1
#
_cell.length_a   1.000
_cell.length_b   1.000
_cell.length_c   1.000
_cell.angle_alpha   90.00
_cell.angle_beta   90.00
_cell.angle_gamma   90.00
#
_symmetry.space_group_name_H-M   'P 1'
#
loop_
_entity.id
_entity.type
_entity.pdbx_description
1 polymer ?
#
loop_
_entity_poly.entity_id
_entity_poly.type
_entity_poly.pdbx_seq_one_letter_code
_entity_poly.pdbx_strand_id
1 'polypeptide(L)' 'LDRSADVRYESGPVSYNVTWILLTFVGLFGIHRIYMGKYLTGLIYFLTGGLFLVGILYDYWTLNEQLDAVNAQQS' A
#
# COMPACT_ATOMS: atom_id res chain seq x y z
N LEU A 1 1.32 -6.67 31.44
CA LEU A 1 0.05 -6.04 31.05
C LEU A 1 0.46 -4.74 30.35
N ASP A 2 0.76 -4.61 29.07
CA ASP A 2 0.29 -5.22 27.83
C ASP A 2 1.34 -4.86 26.75
N ARG A 3 2.37 -5.69 26.55
CA ARG A 3 3.50 -5.38 25.63
C ARG A 3 3.71 -6.44 24.56
N SER A 4 2.81 -7.41 24.49
CA SER A 4 2.93 -8.61 23.66
C SER A 4 1.96 -8.63 22.47
N ALA A 5 1.17 -7.56 22.27
CA ALA A 5 0.19 -7.45 21.19
C ALA A 5 0.70 -6.66 19.97
N ASP A 6 1.80 -5.91 20.09
CA ASP A 6 2.24 -4.95 19.06
C ASP A 6 3.11 -5.53 17.93
N VAL A 7 3.49 -6.81 18.01
CA VAL A 7 4.50 -7.39 17.11
C VAL A 7 3.90 -8.51 16.28
N ARG A 8 2.95 -8.17 15.40
CA ARG A 8 2.41 -9.11 14.41
C ARG A 8 2.63 -8.69 12.97
N TYR A 9 3.23 -7.53 12.75
CA TYR A 9 3.75 -7.12 11.45
C TYR A 9 5.26 -7.00 11.57
N GLU A 10 5.98 -7.93 10.94
CA GLU A 10 7.41 -7.81 10.67
C GLU A 10 7.66 -6.43 10.06
N SER A 11 8.56 -5.66 10.68
CA SER A 11 8.89 -4.28 10.33
C SER A 11 9.69 -4.23 9.03
N GLY A 12 9.08 -4.59 7.91
CA GLY A 12 9.61 -4.25 6.60
C GLY A 12 9.63 -2.72 6.41
N PRO A 13 10.42 -2.18 5.47
CA PRO A 13 10.55 -0.73 5.31
C PRO A 13 9.23 -0.04 4.95
N VAL A 14 8.24 -0.81 4.45
CA VAL A 14 6.92 -0.33 4.06
C VAL A 14 5.88 -0.80 5.08
N SER A 15 5.26 0.16 5.79
CA SER A 15 4.26 -0.12 6.82
C SER A 15 2.86 -0.37 6.25
N TYR A 16 2.20 -1.43 6.72
CA TYR A 16 0.83 -1.78 6.32
C TYR A 16 -0.18 -0.73 6.73
N ASN A 17 -0.14 -0.30 8.00
CA ASN A 17 -1.05 0.73 8.51
C ASN A 17 -0.94 2.03 7.72
N VAL A 18 0.28 2.48 7.46
CA VAL A 18 0.53 3.69 6.66
C VAL A 18 -0.03 3.51 5.26
N THR A 19 0.28 2.40 4.59
CA THR A 19 -0.21 2.12 3.23
C THR A 19 -1.74 2.08 3.15
N TRP A 20 -2.42 1.46 4.13
CA TRP A 20 -3.88 1.44 4.23
C TRP A 20 -4.49 2.83 4.42
N ILE A 21 -3.87 3.67 5.26
CA ILE A 21 -4.26 5.07 5.44
C ILE A 21 -4.11 5.82 4.12
N LEU A 22 -2.97 5.66 3.42
CA LEU A 22 -2.75 6.29 2.13
C LEU A 22 -3.80 5.85 1.10
N LEU A 23 -4.11 4.56 1.01
CA LEU A 23 -5.14 4.04 0.11
C LEU A 23 -6.52 4.65 0.42
N THR A 24 -6.86 4.80 1.70
CA THR A 24 -8.18 5.30 2.12
C THR A 24 -8.38 6.79 1.81
N PHE A 25 -7.38 7.63 2.11
CA PHE A 25 -7.54 9.09 2.01
C PHE A 25 -7.03 9.67 0.69
N VAL A 26 -5.98 9.07 0.11
CA VAL A 26 -5.33 9.57 -1.11
C VAL A 26 -5.20 8.48 -2.18
N GLY A 27 -6.00 7.39 -2.06
CA GLY A 27 -5.97 6.27 -2.99
C GLY A 27 -6.26 6.65 -4.42
N LEU A 28 -7.16 7.61 -4.65
CA LEU A 28 -7.48 8.12 -6.00
C LEU A 28 -6.24 8.69 -6.72
N PHE A 29 -5.29 9.25 -5.96
CA PHE A 29 -4.06 9.81 -6.49
C PHE A 29 -2.94 8.76 -6.66
N GLY A 30 -3.15 7.51 -6.21
CA GLY A 30 -2.18 6.42 -6.35
C GLY A 30 -0.93 6.55 -5.46
N ILE A 31 -0.95 7.39 -4.42
CA ILE A 31 0.22 7.68 -3.57
C ILE A 31 0.66 6.44 -2.78
N HIS A 32 -0.26 5.56 -2.41
CA HIS A 32 0.05 4.28 -1.76
C HIS A 32 0.99 3.41 -2.61
N ARG A 33 0.86 3.42 -3.95
CA ARG A 33 1.77 2.68 -4.85
C ARG A 33 3.16 3.29 -4.90
N ILE A 34 3.26 4.62 -4.81
CA ILE A 34 4.54 5.33 -4.73
C ILE A 34 5.26 4.99 -3.41
N TYR A 35 4.52 4.91 -2.30
CA TYR A 35 5.06 4.51 -1.01
C TYR A 35 5.64 3.08 -1.02
N MET A 36 5.07 2.17 -1.80
CA MET A 36 5.63 0.83 -2.05
C MET A 36 6.82 0.80 -3.04
N GLY A 37 7.27 1.95 -3.55
CA GLY A 37 8.32 2.04 -4.58
C GLY A 37 7.86 1.80 -6.02
N LYS A 38 6.54 1.64 -6.27
CA LYS A 38 5.98 1.39 -7.60
C LYS A 38 5.65 2.69 -8.35
N TYR A 39 6.67 3.55 -8.53
CA TYR A 39 6.54 4.92 -9.07
C TYR A 39 5.82 4.99 -10.42
N LEU A 40 6.18 4.13 -11.37
CA LEU A 40 5.60 4.15 -12.71
C LEU A 40 4.10 3.84 -12.67
N THR A 41 3.70 2.81 -11.91
CA THR A 41 2.28 2.46 -11.77
C THR A 41 1.51 3.52 -10.99
N GLY A 42 2.11 4.15 -9.98
CA GLY A 42 1.51 5.26 -9.24
C GLY A 42 1.28 6.49 -10.12
N LEU A 43 2.23 6.82 -11.01
CA LEU A 43 2.08 7.94 -11.95
C LEU A 43 0.98 7.68 -12.99
N ILE A 44 0.91 6.47 -13.55
CA ILE A 44 -0.18 6.07 -14.46
C ILE A 44 -1.52 6.16 -13.73
N TYR A 45 -1.57 5.67 -12.49
CA TYR A 45 -2.76 5.73 -11.65
C TYR A 45 -3.21 7.18 -11.40
N PHE A 46 -2.28 8.08 -11.10
CA PHE A 46 -2.55 9.51 -10.91
C PHE A 46 -3.08 10.17 -12.20
N LEU A 47 -2.41 9.95 -13.33
CA LEU A 47 -2.80 10.55 -14.62
C LEU A 47 -4.15 10.04 -15.14
N THR A 48 -4.54 8.84 -14.73
CA THR A 48 -5.83 8.23 -15.09
C THR A 48 -6.91 8.40 -14.03
N GLY A 49 -6.59 9.04 -12.89
CA GLY A 49 -7.52 9.24 -11.77
C GLY A 49 -8.00 7.91 -11.16
N GLY A 50 -7.08 6.95 -10.99
CA GLY A 50 -7.40 5.62 -10.47
C GLY A 50 -8.40 4.85 -11.30
N LEU A 51 -8.32 4.98 -12.63
CA LEU A 51 -9.13 4.31 -13.66
C LEU A 51 -10.57 3.94 -13.21
N PHE A 52 -11.37 4.98 -12.93
CA PHE A 52 -12.80 4.87 -12.60
C PHE A 52 -13.13 4.07 -11.32
N LEU A 53 -12.34 4.24 -10.25
CA LEU A 53 -12.51 3.58 -8.93
C LEU A 53 -12.25 2.06 -8.92
N VAL A 54 -12.23 1.40 -10.08
CA VAL A 54 -11.89 -0.03 -10.21
C VAL A 54 -10.47 -0.28 -9.72
N GLY A 55 -9.55 0.64 -9.99
CA GLY A 55 -8.19 0.55 -9.48
C GLY A 55 -8.13 0.54 -7.95
N ILE A 56 -9.04 1.25 -7.27
CA ILE A 56 -9.06 1.33 -5.80
C ILE A 56 -9.54 0.00 -5.25
N LEU A 57 -10.61 -0.55 -5.82
CA LEU A 57 -11.14 -1.86 -5.44
C LEU A 57 -10.11 -2.99 -5.62
N TYR A 58 -9.37 -2.97 -6.73
CA TYR A 58 -8.28 -3.90 -6.95
C TYR A 58 -7.20 -3.79 -5.87
N ASP A 59 -6.82 -2.56 -5.52
CA ASP A 59 -5.82 -2.32 -4.47
C ASP A 59 -6.34 -2.77 -3.10
N TYR A 60 -7.61 -2.55 -2.75
CA TYR A 60 -8.21 -3.04 -1.51
C TYR A 60 -8.06 -4.56 -1.32
N TRP A 61 -8.19 -5.34 -2.40
CA TRP A 61 -8.06 -6.80 -2.32
C TRP A 61 -6.60 -7.24 -2.25
N THR A 62 -5.75 -6.62 -3.06
CA THR A 62 -4.38 -7.10 -3.28
C THR A 62 -3.33 -6.44 -2.37
N LEU A 63 -3.70 -5.43 -1.57
CA LEU A 63 -2.74 -4.60 -0.82
C LEU A 63 -1.81 -5.41 0.08
N ASN A 64 -2.37 -6.34 0.85
CA ASN A 64 -1.60 -7.11 1.83
C ASN A 64 -0.56 -7.99 1.14
N GLU A 65 -0.95 -8.70 0.07
CA GLU A 65 -0.04 -9.53 -0.73
C GLU A 65 1.05 -8.67 -1.41
N GLN A 66 0.68 -7.48 -1.90
CA GLN A 66 1.65 -6.53 -2.46
C GLN A 66 2.67 -6.06 -1.41
N LEU A 67 2.23 -5.82 -0.18
CA LEU A 67 3.10 -5.39 0.92
C LEU A 67 3.99 -6.53 1.43
N ASP A 68 3.45 -7.74 1.54
CA ASP A 68 4.22 -8.94 1.88
C ASP A 68 5.36 -9.15 0.87
N ALA A 69 5.03 -9.06 -0.42
CA ALA A 69 6.02 -9.21 -1.49
C ALA A 69 7.09 -8.10 -1.49
N VAL A 70 6.69 -6.85 -1.25
CA VAL A 70 7.63 -5.70 -1.20
C VAL A 70 8.55 -5.80 0.01
N ASN A 71 8.02 -6.13 1.17
CA ASN A 71 8.81 -6.28 2.39
C ASN A 71 9.73 -7.50 2.33
N ALA A 72 9.29 -8.61 1.74
CA ALA A 72 10.11 -9.82 1.54
C ALA A 72 11.27 -9.61 0.53
N GLN A 73 11.14 -8.66 -0.40
CA GLN A 73 12.24 -8.30 -1.32
C GLN A 73 13.28 -7.36 -0.67
N GLN A 74 12.94 -6.73 0.45
CA GLN A 74 13.78 -5.72 1.11
C GLN A 74 14.47 -6.25 2.38
N SER A 75 14.20 -7.50 2.78
CA SER A 75 14.89 -8.25 3.83
C SER A 75 16.06 -9.07 3.27
#